data_AF-A0A175VSC6-F1
#
_entry.id   AF-A0A175VSC6-F1
#
_cell.length_a   1.000
_cell.length_b   1.000
_cell.length_c   1.000
_cell.angle_alpha   90.00
_cell.angle_beta   90.00
_cell.angle_gamma   90.00
#
_symmetry.space_group_name_H-M   'P 1'
#
loop_
_entity.id
_entity.type
_entity.pdbx_description
1 polymer ?
#
loop_
_entity_poly.entity_id
_entity_poly.type
_entity_poly.pdbx_seq_one_letter_code
_entity_poly.pdbx_strand_id
1 'polypeptide(L)'
;MQPKALIITLFVALTAAAPSPQGQEDVPDIIQGKVKNPDSDSNGGVSILAQKTWQAAGGCKTDWDEDRRCVNQCIGEANSKCRGWDSMTGVIQGGCLFSWRTCLCVCEY
;
A
#
# COMPACT_ATOMS: atom_id res chain seq x y z
N MET A 1 -21.46 -19.84 -60.43
CA MET A 1 -22.83 -20.18 -60.01
C MET A 1 -22.74 -21.16 -58.86
N GLN A 2 -23.17 -20.73 -57.67
CA GLN A 2 -23.73 -21.55 -56.58
C GLN A 2 -22.88 -22.67 -55.93
N PRO A 3 -23.19 -23.07 -54.67
CA PRO A 3 -22.31 -22.82 -53.52
C PRO A 3 -22.10 -24.10 -52.67
N LYS A 4 -21.73 -23.92 -51.39
CA LYS A 4 -21.65 -24.92 -50.27
C LYS A 4 -20.21 -25.44 -50.09
N ALA A 5 -19.59 -25.44 -48.91
CA ALA A 5 -20.14 -25.58 -47.58
C ALA A 5 -19.28 -24.86 -46.53
N LEU A 6 -19.99 -24.24 -45.58
CA LEU A 6 -19.53 -23.89 -44.23
C LEU A 6 -19.23 -25.18 -43.44
N ILE A 7 -18.03 -25.31 -42.86
CA ILE A 7 -17.87 -25.95 -41.55
C ILE A 7 -16.93 -25.07 -40.72
N ILE A 8 -17.50 -24.54 -39.65
CA ILE A 8 -16.90 -23.70 -38.63
C ILE A 8 -16.31 -24.65 -37.58
N THR A 9 -14.99 -24.60 -37.38
CA THR A 9 -14.34 -25.26 -36.23
C THR A 9 -13.64 -24.18 -35.41
N LEU A 10 -14.42 -23.54 -34.54
CA LEU A 10 -13.94 -22.56 -33.58
C LEU A 10 -13.39 -23.32 -32.36
N PHE A 11 -12.10 -23.66 -32.39
CA PHE A 11 -11.38 -24.08 -31.19
C PHE A 11 -10.91 -22.83 -30.44
N VAL A 12 -11.73 -22.38 -29.48
CA VAL A 12 -11.26 -21.46 -28.44
C VAL A 12 -10.51 -22.31 -27.42
N ALA A 13 -9.20 -22.45 -27.62
CA ALA A 13 -8.32 -22.87 -26.55
C ALA A 13 -8.28 -21.72 -25.53
N LEU A 14 -9.01 -21.87 -24.43
CA LEU A 14 -8.78 -21.10 -23.21
C LEU A 14 -7.37 -21.46 -22.74
N THR A 15 -6.38 -20.69 -23.18
CA THR A 15 -5.13 -20.61 -22.45
C THR A 15 -5.52 -20.03 -21.10
N ALA A 16 -5.46 -20.87 -20.07
CA ALA A 16 -5.27 -20.42 -18.71
C ALA A 16 -3.96 -19.62 -18.72
N ALA A 17 -4.06 -18.34 -19.11
CA ALA A 17 -3.11 -17.34 -18.74
C ALA A 17 -3.11 -17.38 -17.23
N ALA A 18 -2.13 -18.10 -16.68
CA ALA A 18 -1.64 -17.82 -15.36
C ALA A 18 -1.64 -16.29 -15.21
N PRO A 19 -2.10 -15.72 -14.08
CA PRO A 19 -1.56 -14.44 -13.70
C PRO A 19 -0.06 -14.70 -13.50
N SER A 20 0.72 -14.57 -14.59
CA SER A 20 2.10 -14.17 -14.52
C SER A 20 2.11 -13.00 -13.54
N PRO A 21 2.99 -13.04 -12.52
CA PRO A 21 2.97 -12.11 -11.41
C PRO A 21 2.83 -10.73 -12.03
N GLN A 22 1.69 -10.06 -11.75
CA GLN A 22 1.51 -8.68 -12.16
C GLN A 22 2.81 -8.00 -11.81
N GLY A 23 3.43 -7.43 -12.85
CA GLY A 23 4.70 -6.76 -12.75
C GLY A 23 4.69 -6.00 -11.46
N GLN A 24 5.56 -6.42 -10.56
CA GLN A 24 6.04 -5.59 -9.50
C GLN A 24 6.81 -4.51 -10.26
N GLU A 25 6.05 -3.55 -10.80
CA GLU A 25 6.56 -2.22 -11.02
C GLU A 25 7.20 -1.89 -9.70
N ASP A 26 8.53 -1.84 -9.72
CA ASP A 26 9.37 -1.33 -8.67
C ASP A 26 8.97 0.13 -8.48
N VAL A 27 7.79 0.37 -7.89
CA VAL A 27 7.40 1.66 -7.36
C VAL A 27 8.05 1.65 -6.00
N PRO A 28 9.21 2.29 -5.84
CA PRO A 28 9.90 2.31 -4.57
C PRO A 28 8.92 2.80 -3.51
N ASP A 29 8.88 2.13 -2.36
CA ASP A 29 8.16 2.61 -1.20
C ASP A 29 8.60 4.06 -0.91
N ILE A 30 7.70 5.03 -1.10
CA ILE A 30 8.02 6.44 -0.88
C ILE A 30 7.71 6.74 0.58
N ILE A 31 8.75 6.94 1.39
CA ILE A 31 8.59 7.44 2.75
C ILE A 31 8.12 8.90 2.67
N GLN A 32 6.86 9.15 3.01
CA GLN A 32 6.29 10.50 2.98
C GLN A 32 6.63 11.31 4.23
N GLY A 33 6.91 10.64 5.34
CA GLY A 33 7.43 11.31 6.52
C GLY A 33 7.39 10.46 7.77
N LYS A 34 8.33 10.76 8.67
CA LYS A 34 8.37 10.28 10.04
C LYS A 34 8.00 11.41 10.98
N VAL A 35 7.17 11.14 11.97
CA VAL A 35 6.78 12.05 13.05
C VAL A 35 7.11 11.38 14.36
N LYS A 36 7.71 12.11 15.29
CA LYS A 36 7.92 11.63 16.66
C LYS A 36 6.74 12.06 17.52
N ASN A 37 6.34 11.21 18.45
CA ASN A 37 5.34 11.55 19.43
C ASN A 37 5.99 12.46 20.50
N PRO A 38 5.54 13.72 20.65
CA PRO A 38 6.10 14.60 21.66
C PRO A 38 5.84 14.13 23.10
N ASP A 39 4.81 13.29 23.30
CA ASP A 39 4.46 12.73 24.61
C ASP A 39 5.21 11.41 24.91
N SER A 40 6.03 10.91 23.98
CA SER A 40 6.86 9.74 24.30
C SER A 40 8.07 10.16 25.14
N ASP A 41 8.06 9.70 26.38
CA ASP A 41 9.21 9.73 27.29
C ASP A 41 10.23 8.67 26.84
N SER A 42 10.86 8.84 25.67
CA SER A 42 11.96 7.98 25.20
C SER A 42 13.26 8.19 26.01
N ASN A 43 13.14 8.48 27.31
CA ASN A 43 14.20 8.57 28.30
C ASN A 43 14.54 7.15 28.81
N GLY A 44 15.24 6.39 27.98
CA GLY A 44 16.10 5.33 28.46
C GLY A 44 15.77 3.90 28.01
N GLY A 45 16.80 3.27 27.45
CA GLY A 45 16.95 1.82 27.50
C GLY A 45 16.52 1.10 26.24
N VAL A 46 17.46 0.99 25.29
CA VAL A 46 17.67 -0.19 24.42
C VAL A 46 16.48 -1.15 24.28
N SER A 47 15.41 -0.73 23.61
CA SER A 47 14.29 -1.62 23.33
C SER A 47 14.40 -2.11 21.89
N ILE A 48 14.33 -3.43 21.72
CA ILE A 48 14.19 -4.09 20.42
C ILE A 48 13.08 -3.35 19.68
N LEU A 49 13.37 -2.66 18.56
CA LEU A 49 12.39 -1.84 17.84
C LEU A 49 11.15 -2.69 17.54
N ALA A 50 10.14 -2.57 18.40
CA ALA A 50 8.84 -3.14 18.13
C ALA A 50 8.23 -2.22 17.08
N GLN A 51 7.93 -2.79 15.92
CA GLN A 51 7.23 -2.07 14.87
C GLN A 51 5.87 -2.69 14.67
N LYS A 52 4.85 -1.85 14.51
CA LYS A 52 3.54 -2.29 14.07
C LYS A 52 3.15 -1.54 12.82
N THR A 53 2.73 -2.31 11.82
CA THR A 53 2.35 -1.79 10.52
C THR A 53 0.87 -2.03 10.25
N TRP A 54 0.22 -1.11 9.54
CA TRP A 54 -1.13 -1.29 9.02
C TRP A 54 -1.36 -0.40 7.80
N GLN A 55 -2.28 -0.78 6.93
CA GLN A 55 -2.72 0.08 5.84
C GLN A 55 -3.76 1.09 6.34
N ALA A 56 -3.57 2.37 6.01
CA ALA A 56 -4.50 3.44 6.36
C ALA A 56 -5.91 3.17 5.77
N ALA A 57 -6.96 3.56 6.50
CA ALA A 57 -8.36 3.31 6.15
C ALA A 57 -8.83 4.02 4.86
N GLY A 58 -8.02 4.91 4.28
CA GLY A 58 -8.36 5.61 3.03
C GLY A 58 -8.25 4.77 1.76
N GLY A 59 -7.65 3.58 1.83
CA GLY A 59 -7.54 2.66 0.68
C GLY A 59 -6.66 3.19 -0.46
N CYS A 60 -7.06 2.90 -1.70
CA CYS A 60 -6.42 3.39 -2.91
C CYS A 60 -6.75 4.86 -3.15
N LYS A 61 -5.74 5.72 -3.23
CA LYS A 61 -5.90 7.13 -3.60
C LYS A 61 -4.72 7.63 -4.43
N THR A 62 -4.95 8.67 -5.21
CA THR A 62 -3.92 9.36 -6.00
C THR A 62 -3.24 10.48 -5.24
N ASP A 63 -3.84 10.95 -4.14
CA ASP A 63 -3.48 12.15 -3.39
C ASP A 63 -2.80 11.84 -2.05
N TRP A 64 -2.25 10.63 -1.90
CA TRP A 64 -1.57 10.25 -0.67
C TRP A 64 -0.32 11.07 -0.38
N ASP A 65 0.36 11.53 -1.43
CA ASP A 65 1.59 12.35 -1.38
C ASP A 65 1.32 13.84 -1.16
N GLU A 66 0.11 14.32 -1.44
CA GLU A 66 -0.31 15.70 -1.22
C GLU A 66 -0.38 16.04 0.28
N ASP A 67 0.15 17.22 0.67
CA ASP A 67 0.02 17.81 2.01
C ASP A 67 0.27 16.86 3.20
N ARG A 68 1.21 15.91 3.04
CA ARG A 68 1.51 14.92 4.09
C ARG A 68 0.29 14.06 4.47
N ARG A 69 -0.67 13.87 3.54
CA ARG A 69 -1.95 13.21 3.80
C ARG A 69 -1.81 11.78 4.29
N CYS A 70 -0.90 10.99 3.72
CA CYS A 70 -0.67 9.63 4.20
C CYS A 70 -0.19 9.63 5.66
N VAL A 71 0.83 10.41 6.01
CA VAL A 71 1.29 10.48 7.42
C VAL A 71 0.24 11.10 8.36
N ASN A 72 -0.52 12.11 7.93
CA ASN A 72 -1.62 12.69 8.73
C ASN A 72 -2.71 11.67 9.01
N GLN A 73 -3.07 10.86 8.02
CA GLN A 73 -4.02 9.76 8.19
C GLN A 73 -3.48 8.72 9.18
N CYS A 74 -2.20 8.34 9.05
CA CYS A 74 -1.56 7.41 9.99
C CYS A 74 -1.60 7.92 11.43
N ILE A 75 -1.26 9.20 11.66
CA ILE A 75 -1.31 9.82 12.99
C ILE A 75 -2.75 9.83 13.53
N GLY A 76 -3.73 10.19 12.70
CA GLY A 76 -5.14 10.18 13.09
C GLY A 76 -5.65 8.80 13.52
N GLU A 77 -5.16 7.74 12.88
CA GLU A 77 -5.51 6.35 13.21
C GLU A 77 -4.67 5.76 14.35
N ALA A 78 -3.45 6.27 14.55
CA ALA A 78 -2.46 5.75 15.50
C ALA A 78 -3.04 5.64 16.92
N ASN A 79 -3.83 6.61 17.37
CA ASN A 79 -4.47 6.59 18.70
C ASN A 79 -5.26 5.30 18.98
N SER A 80 -5.86 4.71 17.94
CA SER A 80 -6.64 3.46 18.06
C SER A 80 -5.83 2.20 17.72
N LYS A 81 -4.81 2.32 16.87
CA LYS A 81 -4.05 1.18 16.32
C LYS A 81 -2.73 0.94 17.04
N CYS A 82 -2.10 1.98 17.55
CA CYS A 82 -0.75 1.97 18.10
C CYS A 82 -0.71 2.89 19.32
N ARG A 83 -1.01 2.37 20.52
CA ARG A 83 -1.08 3.17 21.75
C ARG A 83 0.31 3.25 22.38
N GLY A 84 0.79 4.45 22.69
CA GLY A 84 2.13 4.64 23.26
C GLY A 84 3.25 4.50 22.22
N TRP A 85 2.99 4.93 20.99
CA TRP A 85 3.99 4.97 19.93
C TRP A 85 5.00 6.10 20.16
N ASP A 86 6.25 5.85 19.79
CA ASP A 86 7.38 6.78 19.85
C ASP A 86 7.55 7.54 18.55
N SER A 87 7.44 6.82 17.43
CA SER A 87 7.51 7.41 16.10
C SER A 87 6.51 6.78 15.14
N MET A 88 6.02 7.57 14.19
CA MET A 88 5.03 7.19 13.20
C MET A 88 5.56 7.56 11.82
N THR A 89 5.61 6.58 10.93
CA THR A 89 6.05 6.75 9.55
C THR A 89 4.91 6.43 8.59
N GLY A 90 4.62 7.35 7.68
CA GLY A 90 3.73 7.13 6.55
C GLY A 90 4.54 6.76 5.31
N VAL A 91 4.25 5.60 4.72
CA VAL A 91 4.91 5.05 3.54
C VAL A 91 3.86 4.90 2.45
N ILE A 92 4.08 5.54 1.31
CA ILE A 92 3.19 5.44 0.17
C ILE A 92 3.65 4.27 -0.68
N GLN A 93 2.77 3.29 -0.84
CA GLN A 93 3.03 2.10 -1.64
C GLN A 93 2.24 2.20 -2.94
N GLY A 94 2.91 2.01 -4.08
CA GLY A 94 2.25 2.02 -5.37
C GLY A 94 1.44 0.77 -5.66
N GLY A 95 0.76 0.77 -6.82
CA GLY A 95 0.35 -0.47 -7.46
C GLY A 95 -0.99 -1.05 -7.02
N CYS A 96 -1.88 -0.21 -6.49
CA CYS A 96 -3.17 -0.72 -6.02
C CYS A 96 -4.25 -0.71 -7.12
N LEU A 97 -4.38 0.37 -7.89
CA LEU A 97 -5.23 0.49 -9.08
C LEU A 97 -4.66 1.57 -10.00
N PHE A 98 -4.21 1.24 -11.21
CA PHE A 98 -3.49 2.18 -12.08
C PHE A 98 -2.38 2.94 -11.30
N SER A 99 -2.13 4.21 -11.61
CA SER A 99 -1.21 5.10 -10.92
C SER A 99 -1.63 5.48 -9.48
N TRP A 100 -2.61 4.79 -8.88
CA TRP A 100 -3.07 5.04 -7.52
C TRP A 100 -2.17 4.31 -6.53
N ARG A 101 -2.12 4.84 -5.32
CA ARG A 101 -1.23 4.37 -4.26
C ARG A 101 -2.05 4.02 -3.02
N THR A 102 -1.48 3.23 -2.12
CA THR A 102 -1.96 3.02 -0.75
C THR A 102 -1.03 3.73 0.22
N CYS A 103 -1.50 3.91 1.45
CA CYS A 103 -0.68 4.43 2.54
C CYS A 103 -0.49 3.33 3.58
N LEU A 104 0.75 2.95 3.82
CA LEU A 104 1.19 2.06 4.88
C LEU A 104 1.69 2.90 6.07
N CYS A 105 1.10 2.66 7.22
CA CYS A 105 1.48 3.28 8.48
C CYS A 105 2.40 2.34 9.24
N VAL A 106 3.54 2.85 9.72
CA VAL A 106 4.52 2.11 10.52
C VAL A 106 4.74 2.86 11.82
N CYS A 107 4.29 2.29 12.94
CA CYS A 107 4.60 2.85 14.25
C CYS A 107 5.75 2.09 14.90
N GLU A 108 6.63 2.85 15.52
CA GLU A 108 7.76 2.40 16.31
C GLU A 108 7.48 2.73 17.78
N TYR A 109 7.90 1.84 18.67
CA TYR A 109 7.89 2.00 20.13
C TYR A 109 9.32 2.03 20.67
#